data_AF-A0A482T703-F1
#
_entry.id   AF-A0A482T703-F1
#
_cell.length_a   1.000
_cell.length_b   1.000
_cell.length_c   1.000
_cell.angle_alpha   90.00
_cell.angle_beta   90.00
_cell.angle_gamma   90.00
#
_symmetry.space_group_name_H-M   'P 1'
#
loop_
_entity.id
_entity.type
_entity.pdbx_description
1 polymer ?
#
loop_
_entity_poly.entity_id
_entity_poly.type
_entity_poly.pdbx_seq_one_letter_code
_entity_poly.pdbx_strand_id
1 'polypeptide(L)'
;MARNRSPTFENRQTAGRRLGEALRERDIAVDIVLAIPRGGLPVGRPVADALDVPLDIAVAKKIGAPNNPEYAIGAVAADGSVWLNTDVIERREVPRDYVASTRAEMAEAARQKAQRYRSSESSPTLTGKRVCLVDDGVATGATARACIEQIRQAGPERLVLAVPVASPRAISDLEALVDEVVCLEVPSAFRAVGQYYEQFDQVSDEDAMSYLDGE
;
A
#
# COMPACT_ATOMS: atom_id res chain seq x y z
N MET A 1 -33.83 1.11 -6.45
CA MET A 1 -33.53 2.44 -5.85
C MET A 1 -32.30 2.28 -4.97
N ALA A 2 -31.13 2.76 -5.41
CA ALA A 2 -29.93 2.74 -4.58
C ALA A 2 -30.12 3.77 -3.47
N ARG A 3 -30.20 3.31 -2.21
CA ARG A 3 -30.18 4.22 -1.05
C ARG A 3 -28.89 5.02 -1.12
N ASN A 4 -29.02 6.34 -1.18
CA ASN A 4 -27.93 7.28 -1.00
C ASN A 4 -27.37 7.04 0.41
N ARG A 5 -26.33 6.21 0.55
CA ARG A 5 -25.64 6.00 1.82
C ARG A 5 -24.75 7.22 2.02
N SER A 6 -24.90 7.87 3.18
CA SER A 6 -23.91 8.86 3.64
C SER A 6 -22.52 8.22 3.61
N PRO A 7 -21.46 8.96 3.27
CA PRO A 7 -20.11 8.40 3.21
C PRO A 7 -19.72 7.82 4.57
N THR A 8 -19.05 6.66 4.57
CA THR A 8 -18.74 5.91 5.80
C THR A 8 -17.74 6.63 6.71
N PHE A 9 -16.85 7.41 6.10
CA PHE A 9 -15.79 8.15 6.78
C PHE A 9 -15.89 9.64 6.43
N GLU A 10 -15.67 10.51 7.42
CA GLU A 10 -15.62 11.95 7.19
C GLU A 10 -14.42 12.31 6.29
N ASN A 11 -13.23 11.82 6.65
CA ASN A 11 -11.98 12.05 5.91
C ASN A 11 -10.99 10.90 6.16
N ARG A 12 -9.82 10.97 5.51
CA ARG A 12 -8.75 9.96 5.63
C ARG A 12 -8.24 9.79 7.07
N GLN A 13 -8.11 10.88 7.82
CA GLN A 13 -7.65 10.83 9.21
C GLN A 13 -8.64 10.08 10.11
N THR A 14 -9.93 10.35 9.94
CA THR A 14 -11.00 9.65 10.68
C THR A 14 -11.02 8.16 10.36
N ALA A 15 -10.82 7.81 9.08
CA ALA A 15 -10.69 6.41 8.67
C ALA A 15 -9.46 5.74 9.28
N GLY A 16 -8.31 6.44 9.32
CA GLY A 16 -7.09 5.99 9.97
C GLY A 16 -7.26 5.74 11.47
N ARG A 17 -7.92 6.65 12.19
CA ARG A 17 -8.20 6.47 13.63
C ARG A 17 -9.02 5.20 13.90
N ARG A 18 -10.11 5.00 13.13
CA ARG A 18 -10.94 3.79 13.25
C ARG A 18 -10.16 2.52 12.90
N LEU A 19 -9.27 2.60 11.91
CA LEU A 19 -8.43 1.48 11.50
C LEU A 19 -7.40 1.12 12.59
N GLY A 20 -6.78 2.12 13.22
CA GLY A 20 -5.89 1.94 14.36
C GLY A 20 -6.59 1.34 15.58
N GLU A 21 -7.80 1.82 15.90
CA GLU A 21 -8.67 1.24 16.93
C GLU A 21 -8.95 -0.24 16.64
N ALA A 22 -9.34 -0.57 15.41
CA ALA A 22 -9.60 -1.97 15.01
C ALA A 22 -8.35 -2.86 15.09
N LEU A 23 -7.15 -2.34 14.81
CA LEU A 23 -5.89 -3.07 14.97
C LEU A 23 -5.58 -3.33 16.45
N ARG A 24 -5.79 -2.32 17.32
CA ARG A 24 -5.64 -2.45 18.78
C ARG A 24 -6.63 -3.47 19.36
N GLU A 25 -7.91 -3.38 19.01
CA GLU A 25 -8.95 -4.28 19.53
C GLU A 25 -8.74 -5.75 19.16
N ARG A 26 -7.99 -6.01 18.10
CA ARG A 26 -7.61 -7.36 17.64
C ARG A 26 -6.29 -7.85 18.23
N ASP A 27 -5.65 -7.06 19.10
CA ASP A 27 -4.31 -7.32 19.65
C ASP A 27 -3.26 -7.58 18.55
N ILE A 28 -3.38 -6.90 17.41
CA ILE A 28 -2.44 -7.04 16.29
C ILE A 28 -1.19 -6.23 16.61
N ALA A 29 -0.14 -6.93 17.00
CA ALA A 29 1.12 -6.30 17.33
C ALA A 29 1.92 -5.90 16.06
N VAL A 30 2.33 -4.64 16.02
CA VAL A 30 3.02 -3.99 14.90
C VAL A 30 4.28 -3.32 15.44
N ASP A 31 5.36 -3.32 14.67
CA ASP A 31 6.60 -2.60 14.99
C ASP A 31 6.81 -1.35 14.12
N ILE A 32 6.18 -1.31 12.95
CA ILE A 32 6.26 -0.19 12.01
C ILE A 32 5.02 -0.16 11.11
N VAL A 33 4.50 1.03 10.87
CA VAL A 33 3.49 1.29 9.84
C VAL A 33 4.18 1.81 8.59
N LEU A 34 3.87 1.20 7.45
CA LEU A 34 4.29 1.67 6.13
C LEU A 34 3.05 2.17 5.37
N ALA A 35 2.98 3.45 5.06
CA ALA A 35 1.90 4.02 4.27
C ALA A 35 2.27 4.05 2.78
N ILE A 36 1.31 3.75 1.89
CA ILE A 36 1.47 3.94 0.44
C ILE A 36 1.19 5.41 0.09
N PRO A 37 2.17 6.19 -0.40
CA PRO A 37 1.93 7.59 -0.70
C PRO A 37 1.05 7.75 -1.95
N ARG A 38 0.14 8.72 -2.00
CA ARG A 38 -0.01 9.84 -1.06
C ARG A 38 -1.16 9.65 -0.09
N GLY A 39 -2.26 9.10 -0.59
CA GLY A 39 -3.50 8.93 0.16
C GLY A 39 -3.33 8.09 1.42
N GLY A 40 -2.43 7.11 1.42
CA GLY A 40 -2.17 6.28 2.59
C GLY A 40 -1.56 7.02 3.77
N LEU A 41 -0.87 8.15 3.58
CA LEU A 41 -0.19 8.87 4.68
C LEU A 41 -1.15 9.49 5.72
N PRO A 42 -2.19 10.24 5.33
CA PRO A 42 -3.21 10.73 6.28
C PRO A 42 -4.03 9.61 6.94
N VAL A 43 -3.94 8.36 6.46
CA VAL A 43 -4.50 7.18 7.14
C VAL A 43 -3.46 6.54 8.07
N GLY A 44 -2.23 6.41 7.59
CA GLY A 44 -1.12 5.76 8.27
C GLY A 44 -0.66 6.47 9.54
N ARG A 45 -0.65 7.81 9.57
CA ARG A 45 -0.26 8.56 10.78
C ARG A 45 -1.19 8.28 11.97
N PRO A 46 -2.52 8.44 11.86
CA PRO A 46 -3.42 8.03 12.94
C PRO A 46 -3.30 6.55 13.33
N VAL A 47 -3.01 5.65 12.38
CA VAL A 47 -2.77 4.22 12.69
C VAL A 47 -1.49 4.04 13.51
N ALA A 48 -0.41 4.73 13.13
CA ALA A 48 0.86 4.68 13.83
C ALA A 48 0.76 5.28 15.25
N ASP A 49 0.06 6.41 15.41
CA ASP A 49 -0.23 7.02 16.72
C ASP A 49 -1.11 6.09 17.57
N ALA A 50 -2.07 5.44 16.92
CA ALA A 50 -2.90 4.43 17.54
C ALA A 50 -2.17 3.10 17.79
N LEU A 51 -0.89 2.96 17.48
CA LEU A 51 -0.14 1.76 17.84
C LEU A 51 1.14 2.09 18.61
N ASP A 52 1.45 3.38 18.76
CA ASP A 52 2.69 3.90 19.34
C ASP A 52 3.94 3.35 18.63
N VAL A 53 3.91 3.40 17.30
CA VAL A 53 4.96 2.87 16.42
C VAL A 53 5.39 3.91 15.38
N PRO A 54 6.62 3.80 14.82
CA PRO A 54 7.04 4.66 13.74
C PRO A 54 6.17 4.49 12.48
N LEU A 55 6.04 5.60 11.75
CA LEU A 55 5.47 5.66 10.41
C LEU A 55 6.59 5.88 9.39
N ASP A 56 6.56 5.13 8.29
CA ASP A 56 7.36 5.38 7.10
C ASP A 56 6.50 5.09 5.85
N ILE A 57 7.09 5.14 4.68
CA ILE A 57 6.44 4.91 3.39
C ILE A 57 6.81 3.55 2.78
N ALA A 58 5.87 2.97 2.06
CA ALA A 58 6.12 1.92 1.08
C ALA A 58 6.02 2.50 -0.33
N VAL A 59 7.12 2.46 -1.07
CA VAL A 59 7.18 2.95 -2.46
C VAL A 59 7.65 1.83 -3.38
N ALA A 60 6.68 1.23 -4.06
CA ALA A 60 6.90 0.26 -5.13
C ALA A 60 6.27 0.71 -6.44
N LYS A 61 6.85 0.26 -7.55
CA LYS A 61 6.34 0.42 -8.91
C LYS A 61 6.15 -0.96 -9.54
N LYS A 62 4.96 -1.20 -10.09
CA LYS A 62 4.64 -2.43 -10.81
C LYS A 62 5.40 -2.49 -12.13
N ILE A 63 5.88 -3.67 -12.47
CA ILE A 63 6.29 -4.05 -13.82
C ILE A 63 5.06 -4.73 -14.46
N GLY A 64 4.43 -4.07 -15.42
CA GLY A 64 3.26 -4.59 -16.14
C GLY A 64 3.65 -5.59 -17.22
N ALA A 65 2.70 -6.42 -17.67
CA ALA A 65 2.92 -7.28 -18.82
C ALA A 65 2.95 -6.49 -20.14
N PRO A 66 3.67 -6.99 -21.17
CA PRO A 66 3.53 -6.47 -22.52
C PRO A 66 2.06 -6.43 -22.95
N ASN A 67 1.63 -5.30 -23.52
CA ASN A 67 0.26 -5.06 -23.99
C ASN A 67 -0.84 -5.12 -22.90
N ASN A 68 -0.50 -5.33 -21.63
CA ASN A 68 -1.42 -5.24 -20.51
C ASN A 68 -0.71 -4.69 -19.26
N PRO A 69 -0.48 -3.36 -19.22
CA PRO A 69 0.21 -2.70 -18.10
C PRO A 69 -0.49 -2.92 -16.75
N GLU A 70 -1.79 -3.20 -16.76
CA GLU A 70 -2.54 -3.46 -15.54
C GLU A 70 -2.18 -4.79 -14.88
N TYR A 71 -1.79 -5.78 -15.67
CA TYR A 71 -1.40 -7.10 -15.18
C TYR A 71 0.06 -7.11 -14.70
N ALA A 72 0.25 -7.18 -13.37
CA ALA A 72 1.59 -7.17 -12.75
C ALA A 72 2.34 -8.48 -13.03
N ILE A 73 3.52 -8.37 -13.65
CA ILE A 73 4.49 -9.46 -13.81
C ILE A 73 5.70 -9.29 -12.89
N GLY A 74 5.77 -8.15 -12.19
CA GLY A 74 6.81 -7.85 -11.22
C GLY A 74 6.52 -6.55 -10.49
N ALA A 75 7.41 -6.22 -9.55
CA ALA A 75 7.42 -4.96 -8.81
C ALA A 75 8.87 -4.58 -8.49
N VAL A 76 9.14 -3.29 -8.41
CA VAL A 76 10.44 -2.74 -8.02
C VAL A 76 10.27 -1.63 -7.02
N ALA A 77 11.12 -1.66 -6.00
CA ALA A 77 11.17 -0.70 -4.93
C ALA A 77 12.17 0.43 -5.19
N ALA A 78 12.07 1.49 -4.41
CA ALA A 78 13.04 2.59 -4.44
C ALA A 78 14.46 2.14 -4.06
N ASP A 79 14.62 1.18 -3.16
CA ASP A 79 15.93 0.63 -2.77
C ASP A 79 16.51 -0.34 -3.81
N GLY A 80 15.79 -0.60 -4.91
CA GLY A 80 16.22 -1.51 -5.97
C GLY A 80 15.88 -2.98 -5.72
N SER A 81 15.20 -3.32 -4.62
CA SER A 81 14.61 -4.66 -4.45
C SER A 81 13.55 -4.90 -5.53
N VAL A 82 13.52 -6.13 -6.06
CA VAL A 82 12.72 -6.48 -7.24
C VAL A 82 12.09 -7.84 -7.04
N TRP A 83 10.76 -7.87 -7.16
CA TRP A 83 10.00 -9.09 -7.31
C TRP A 83 9.60 -9.32 -8.76
N LEU A 84 9.74 -10.56 -9.24
CA LEU A 84 9.31 -10.98 -10.56
C LEU A 84 8.46 -12.24 -10.43
N ASN A 85 7.34 -12.26 -11.14
CA ASN A 85 6.53 -13.46 -11.30
C ASN A 85 7.12 -14.30 -12.45
N THR A 86 8.11 -15.11 -12.11
CA THR A 86 8.83 -15.95 -13.09
C THR A 86 7.88 -16.87 -13.85
N ASP A 87 6.92 -17.50 -13.18
CA ASP A 87 5.92 -18.37 -13.81
C ASP A 87 5.13 -17.65 -14.92
N VAL A 88 4.70 -16.41 -14.65
CA VAL A 88 3.94 -15.62 -15.63
C VAL A 88 4.84 -15.15 -16.77
N ILE A 89 6.06 -14.71 -16.46
CA ILE A 89 7.05 -14.27 -17.45
C ILE A 89 7.35 -15.42 -18.42
N GLU A 90 7.54 -16.64 -17.91
CA GLU A 90 7.81 -17.83 -18.71
C GLU A 90 6.59 -18.26 -19.52
N ARG A 91 5.41 -18.39 -18.90
CA ARG A 91 4.18 -18.85 -19.60
C ARG A 91 3.70 -17.90 -20.69
N ARG A 92 3.98 -16.60 -20.55
CA ARG A 92 3.62 -15.58 -21.55
C ARG A 92 4.77 -15.22 -22.46
N GLU A 93 5.91 -15.90 -22.33
CA GLU A 93 7.11 -15.68 -23.14
C GLU A 93 7.51 -14.20 -23.16
N VAL A 94 7.43 -13.53 -22.01
CA VAL A 94 7.72 -12.11 -21.90
C VAL A 94 9.20 -11.88 -22.23
N PRO A 95 9.54 -11.01 -23.20
CA PRO A 95 10.93 -10.79 -23.59
C PRO A 95 11.78 -10.31 -22.42
N ARG A 96 12.98 -10.89 -22.25
CA ARG A 96 13.90 -10.51 -21.17
C ARG A 96 14.29 -9.03 -21.21
N ASP A 97 14.48 -8.49 -22.41
CA ASP A 97 14.82 -7.08 -22.62
C ASP A 97 13.68 -6.14 -22.21
N TYR A 98 12.42 -6.58 -22.39
CA TYR A 98 11.25 -5.84 -21.92
C TYR A 98 11.23 -5.77 -20.39
N VAL A 99 11.45 -6.91 -19.72
CA VAL A 99 11.51 -6.94 -18.24
C VAL A 99 12.65 -6.07 -17.73
N ALA A 100 13.84 -6.18 -18.34
CA ALA A 100 15.01 -5.41 -17.92
C ALA A 100 14.83 -3.89 -18.09
N SER A 101 14.33 -3.45 -19.25
CA SER A 101 14.08 -2.02 -19.53
C SER A 101 12.98 -1.44 -18.64
N THR A 102 11.85 -2.14 -18.54
CA THR A 102 10.72 -1.71 -17.70
C THR A 102 11.12 -1.66 -16.23
N ARG A 103 11.91 -2.65 -15.75
CA ARG A 103 12.45 -2.63 -14.39
C ARG A 103 13.31 -1.39 -14.13
N ALA A 104 14.20 -1.03 -15.05
CA ALA A 104 15.06 0.13 -14.89
C ALA A 104 14.25 1.44 -14.81
N GLU A 105 13.28 1.61 -15.70
CA GLU A 105 12.36 2.76 -15.70
C GLU A 105 11.56 2.85 -14.39
N MET A 106 10.96 1.73 -13.97
CA MET A 106 10.15 1.67 -12.75
C MET A 106 11.00 1.87 -11.49
N ALA A 107 12.25 1.40 -11.46
CA ALA A 107 13.18 1.62 -10.35
C ALA A 107 13.50 3.10 -10.18
N GLU A 108 13.77 3.79 -11.29
CA GLU A 108 14.04 5.23 -11.28
C GLU A 108 12.81 6.02 -10.80
N ALA A 109 11.62 5.69 -11.30
CA ALA A 109 10.37 6.30 -10.84
C ALA A 109 10.07 6.02 -9.35
N ALA A 110 10.46 4.86 -8.83
CA ALA A 110 10.32 4.52 -7.41
C ALA A 110 11.31 5.35 -6.56
N ARG A 111 12.57 5.45 -6.99
CA ARG A 111 13.62 6.26 -6.34
C ARG A 111 13.24 7.73 -6.24
N GLN A 112 12.86 8.34 -7.36
CA GLN A 112 12.45 9.75 -7.38
C GLN A 112 11.27 10.01 -6.45
N LYS A 113 10.33 9.07 -6.38
CA LYS A 113 9.20 9.17 -5.46
C LYS A 113 9.65 9.04 -4.01
N ALA A 114 10.52 8.08 -3.66
CA ALA A 114 11.00 7.93 -2.30
C ALA A 114 11.87 9.11 -1.82
N GLN A 115 12.77 9.62 -2.67
CA GLN A 115 13.60 10.81 -2.37
C GLN A 115 12.77 12.05 -2.08
N ARG A 116 11.54 12.12 -2.60
CA ARG A 116 10.63 13.22 -2.28
C ARG A 116 10.12 13.15 -0.85
N TYR A 117 9.87 11.96 -0.33
CA TYR A 117 9.24 11.77 0.99
C TYR A 117 10.23 11.44 2.11
N ARG A 118 11.43 10.97 1.78
CA ARG A 118 12.48 10.70 2.77
C ARG A 118 13.58 11.74 2.70
N SER A 119 13.84 12.36 3.84
CA SER A 119 15.03 13.19 4.06
C SER A 119 16.30 12.34 4.22
N SER A 120 16.18 11.07 4.64
CA SER A 120 17.28 10.11 4.74
C SER A 120 17.37 9.21 3.50
N GLU A 121 18.58 8.79 3.14
CA GLU A 121 18.79 7.90 1.99
C GLU A 121 18.39 6.44 2.27
N SER A 122 18.22 6.03 3.53
CA SER A 122 18.03 4.63 3.91
C SER A 122 16.57 4.29 4.25
N SER A 123 16.02 3.27 3.60
CA SER A 123 14.79 2.59 4.02
C SER A 123 14.93 1.98 5.42
N PRO A 124 13.83 1.83 6.18
CA PRO A 124 13.85 1.14 7.46
C PRO A 124 14.16 -0.34 7.26
N THR A 125 14.88 -0.94 8.21
CA THR A 125 15.13 -2.39 8.20
C THR A 125 13.85 -3.13 8.61
N LEU A 126 13.31 -3.95 7.69
CA LEU A 126 12.07 -4.71 7.91
C LEU A 126 12.31 -6.16 8.37
N THR A 127 13.54 -6.65 8.30
CA THR A 127 13.86 -8.03 8.65
C THR A 127 13.49 -8.35 10.10
N GLY A 128 12.65 -9.37 10.30
CA GLY A 128 12.17 -9.77 11.62
C GLY A 128 11.23 -8.75 12.29
N LYS A 129 10.67 -7.79 11.54
CA LYS A 129 9.67 -6.84 12.04
C LYS A 129 8.25 -7.28 11.71
N ARG A 130 7.29 -6.88 12.53
CA ARG A 130 5.86 -6.96 12.26
C ARG A 130 5.43 -5.67 11.56
N VAL A 131 5.18 -5.76 10.26
CA VAL A 131 4.92 -4.61 9.39
C VAL A 131 3.42 -4.47 9.14
N CYS A 132 2.89 -3.26 9.29
CA CYS A 132 1.53 -2.92 8.89
C CYS A 132 1.56 -2.01 7.65
N LEU A 133 1.13 -2.52 6.50
CA LEU A 133 1.00 -1.75 5.27
C LEU A 133 -0.38 -1.08 5.22
N VAL A 134 -0.41 0.24 4.99
CA VAL A 134 -1.63 1.07 5.01
C VAL A 134 -1.82 1.83 3.70
N ASP A 135 -3.07 1.93 3.25
CA ASP A 135 -3.51 2.81 2.14
C ASP A 135 -4.90 3.41 2.44
N ASP A 136 -5.33 4.43 1.70
CA ASP A 136 -6.66 5.04 1.86
C ASP A 136 -7.81 4.20 1.29
N GLY A 137 -7.48 3.22 0.47
CA GLY A 137 -8.40 2.17 0.08
C GLY A 137 -7.90 1.41 -1.13
N VAL A 138 -8.53 0.27 -1.40
CA VAL A 138 -8.04 -0.66 -2.42
C VAL A 138 -9.10 -0.95 -3.45
N ALA A 139 -8.96 -0.34 -4.62
CA ALA A 139 -9.84 -0.63 -5.76
C ALA A 139 -9.41 -1.92 -6.48
N THR A 140 -8.23 -1.92 -7.10
CA THR A 140 -7.71 -3.07 -7.87
C THR A 140 -6.64 -3.87 -7.14
N GLY A 141 -6.02 -3.29 -6.11
CA GLY A 141 -4.92 -3.94 -5.37
C GLY A 141 -3.56 -3.87 -6.03
N ALA A 142 -3.42 -3.30 -7.23
CA ALA A 142 -2.15 -3.36 -7.97
C ALA A 142 -0.98 -2.70 -7.22
N THR A 143 -1.18 -1.50 -6.65
CA THR A 143 -0.14 -0.79 -5.89
C THR A 143 0.14 -1.49 -4.56
N ALA A 144 -0.90 -1.89 -3.84
CA ALA A 144 -0.77 -2.62 -2.58
C ALA A 144 0.02 -3.93 -2.78
N ARG A 145 -0.31 -4.69 -3.83
CA ARG A 145 0.43 -5.90 -4.21
C ARG A 145 1.90 -5.60 -4.45
N ALA A 146 2.23 -4.58 -5.25
CA ALA A 146 3.62 -4.24 -5.51
C ALA A 146 4.39 -3.93 -4.21
N CYS A 147 3.76 -3.24 -3.26
CA CYS A 147 4.35 -2.98 -1.95
C CYS A 147 4.46 -4.25 -1.09
N ILE A 148 3.44 -5.12 -1.10
CA ILE A 148 3.46 -6.40 -0.38
C ILE A 148 4.60 -7.29 -0.85
N GLU A 149 4.75 -7.46 -2.16
CA GLU A 149 5.79 -8.30 -2.76
C GLU A 149 7.19 -7.75 -2.42
N GLN A 150 7.38 -6.42 -2.44
CA GLN A 150 8.59 -5.77 -1.96
C GLN A 150 8.85 -6.09 -0.48
N ILE A 151 7.85 -5.84 0.37
CA ILE A 151 8.00 -5.99 1.83
C ILE A 151 8.32 -7.45 2.16
N ARG A 152 7.66 -8.42 1.51
CA ARG A 152 7.96 -9.85 1.69
C ARG A 152 9.41 -10.20 1.39
N GLN A 153 10.02 -9.61 0.36
CA GLN A 153 11.44 -9.83 0.06
C GLN A 153 12.38 -9.29 1.14
N ALA A 154 11.97 -8.28 1.90
CA ALA A 154 12.75 -7.74 3.01
C ALA A 154 12.72 -8.63 4.27
N GLY A 155 11.93 -9.72 4.25
CA GLY A 155 11.88 -10.74 5.30
C GLY A 155 11.27 -10.31 6.63
N PRO A 156 10.08 -9.67 6.66
CA PRO A 156 9.39 -9.36 7.90
C PRO A 156 8.99 -10.65 8.65
N GLU A 157 8.85 -10.54 9.97
CA GLU A 157 8.26 -11.60 10.79
C GLU A 157 6.78 -11.78 10.43
N ARG A 158 6.07 -10.65 10.25
CA ARG A 158 4.65 -10.62 9.92
C ARG A 158 4.35 -9.41 9.04
N LEU A 159 3.42 -9.56 8.10
CA LEU A 159 2.92 -8.51 7.24
C LEU A 159 1.40 -8.47 7.31
N VAL A 160 0.87 -7.33 7.77
CA VAL A 160 -0.56 -7.03 7.82
C VAL A 160 -0.88 -5.97 6.76
N LEU A 161 -1.93 -6.17 5.98
CA LEU A 161 -2.52 -5.10 5.17
C LEU A 161 -3.72 -4.51 5.91
N ALA A 162 -3.67 -3.23 6.24
CA ALA A 162 -4.75 -2.53 6.93
C ALA A 162 -5.28 -1.39 6.06
N VAL A 163 -6.54 -1.44 5.67
CA VAL A 163 -7.16 -0.45 4.77
C VAL A 163 -8.59 -0.13 5.17
N PRO A 164 -9.05 1.14 5.10
CA PRO A 164 -10.42 1.47 5.51
C PRO A 164 -11.48 0.83 4.64
N VAL A 165 -11.26 0.78 3.32
CA VAL A 165 -12.23 0.24 2.37
C VAL A 165 -11.55 -0.43 1.19
N ALA A 166 -12.12 -1.53 0.70
CA ALA A 166 -11.59 -2.23 -0.45
C ALA A 166 -12.69 -2.91 -1.28
N SER A 167 -12.41 -3.18 -2.55
CA SER A 167 -13.28 -4.03 -3.36
C SER A 167 -13.18 -5.49 -2.90
N PRO A 168 -14.28 -6.28 -2.96
CA PRO A 168 -14.24 -7.70 -2.58
C PRO A 168 -13.20 -8.50 -3.37
N ARG A 169 -13.01 -8.16 -4.65
CA ARG A 169 -12.01 -8.78 -5.51
C ARG A 169 -10.59 -8.50 -5.01
N ALA A 170 -10.28 -7.24 -4.70
CA ALA A 170 -8.95 -6.88 -4.24
C ALA A 170 -8.62 -7.53 -2.89
N ILE A 171 -9.59 -7.61 -1.97
CA ILE A 171 -9.39 -8.33 -0.70
C ILE A 171 -9.06 -9.80 -0.96
N SER A 172 -9.87 -10.49 -1.75
CA SER A 172 -9.62 -11.91 -2.08
C SER A 172 -8.26 -12.15 -2.73
N ASP A 173 -7.79 -11.22 -3.59
CA ASP A 173 -6.50 -11.34 -4.27
C ASP A 173 -5.32 -11.06 -3.32
N LEU A 174 -5.49 -10.16 -2.33
CA LEU A 174 -4.42 -9.72 -1.43
C LEU A 174 -4.31 -10.55 -0.15
N GLU A 175 -5.41 -11.13 0.34
CA GLU A 175 -5.43 -12.02 1.51
C GLU A 175 -4.46 -13.19 1.36
N ALA A 176 -4.24 -13.68 0.13
CA ALA A 176 -3.30 -14.76 -0.14
C ALA A 176 -1.82 -14.34 -0.05
N LEU A 177 -1.51 -13.05 0.04
CA LEU A 177 -0.15 -12.50 -0.04
C LEU A 177 0.37 -11.97 1.31
N VAL A 178 -0.52 -11.73 2.26
CA VAL A 178 -0.22 -11.18 3.59
C VAL A 178 -0.62 -12.17 4.68
N ASP A 179 -0.13 -11.97 5.89
CA ASP A 179 -0.48 -12.85 7.01
C ASP A 179 -1.86 -12.52 7.57
N GLU A 180 -2.29 -11.28 7.41
CA GLU A 180 -3.63 -10.83 7.79
C GLU A 180 -4.06 -9.60 7.00
N VAL A 181 -5.35 -9.51 6.70
CA VAL A 181 -5.99 -8.31 6.16
C VAL A 181 -6.98 -7.76 7.17
N VAL A 182 -6.82 -6.48 7.51
CA VAL A 182 -7.78 -5.71 8.32
C VAL A 182 -8.43 -4.69 7.41
N CYS A 183 -9.68 -4.94 7.05
CA CYS A 183 -10.48 -4.02 6.26
C CYS A 183 -11.77 -3.65 7.01
N LEU A 184 -12.03 -2.34 7.19
CA LEU A 184 -13.24 -1.89 7.90
C LEU A 184 -14.50 -2.13 7.04
N GLU A 185 -14.40 -1.90 5.74
CA GLU A 185 -15.52 -1.99 4.81
C GLU A 185 -15.16 -2.77 3.53
N VAL A 186 -15.89 -3.86 3.26
CA VAL A 186 -15.79 -4.63 2.01
C VAL A 186 -17.14 -4.64 1.28
N PRO A 187 -17.55 -3.51 0.69
CA PRO A 187 -18.88 -3.35 0.12
C PRO A 187 -19.06 -4.12 -1.19
N SER A 188 -20.14 -4.88 -1.31
CA SER A 188 -20.47 -5.65 -2.52
C SER A 188 -20.67 -4.78 -3.78
N ALA A 189 -21.11 -3.53 -3.61
CA ALA A 189 -21.30 -2.55 -4.67
C ALA A 189 -20.16 -1.51 -4.73
N PHE A 190 -18.91 -1.94 -4.57
CA PHE A 190 -17.74 -1.08 -4.68
C PHE A 190 -17.58 -0.50 -6.09
N ARG A 191 -17.30 0.80 -6.19
CA ARG A 191 -17.03 1.51 -7.45
C ARG A 191 -15.69 2.23 -7.43
N ALA A 192 -15.46 3.03 -6.39
CA ALA A 192 -14.23 3.78 -6.20
C ALA A 192 -13.99 4.00 -4.70
N VAL A 193 -12.74 4.25 -4.31
CA VAL A 193 -12.37 4.53 -2.92
C VAL A 193 -13.06 5.81 -2.41
N GLY A 194 -13.03 6.88 -3.19
CA GLY A 194 -13.52 8.19 -2.78
C GLY A 194 -15.02 8.26 -2.43
N GLN A 195 -15.85 7.30 -2.86
CA GLN A 195 -17.28 7.31 -2.53
C GLN A 195 -17.57 7.01 -1.05
N TYR A 196 -16.57 6.53 -0.30
CA TYR A 196 -16.69 6.21 1.13
C TYR A 196 -16.21 7.32 2.04
N TYR A 197 -15.76 8.43 1.46
CA TYR A 197 -15.23 9.60 2.17
C TYR A 197 -16.10 10.82 1.89
N GLU A 198 -16.48 11.56 2.93
CA GLU A 198 -17.15 12.87 2.75
C GLU A 198 -16.18 13.88 2.13
N GLN A 199 -14.92 13.85 2.58
CA GLN A 199 -13.81 14.64 2.08
C GLN A 199 -12.72 13.71 1.54
N PHE A 200 -12.53 13.72 0.22
CA PHE A 200 -11.54 12.89 -0.49
C PHE A 200 -10.64 13.71 -1.42
N ASP A 201 -10.27 14.91 -0.98
CA ASP A 201 -9.44 15.82 -1.77
C ASP A 201 -8.10 15.18 -2.14
N GLN A 202 -7.52 15.66 -3.24
CA GLN A 202 -6.21 15.21 -3.65
C GLN A 202 -5.17 15.63 -2.61
N VAL A 203 -4.49 14.65 -2.01
CA VAL A 203 -3.37 14.91 -1.09
C VAL A 203 -2.17 15.39 -1.91
N SER A 204 -1.66 16.58 -1.58
CA SER A 204 -0.43 17.10 -2.20
C SER A 204 0.81 16.37 -1.69
N ASP A 205 1.96 16.58 -2.32
CA ASP A 205 3.22 16.00 -1.81
C ASP A 205 3.61 16.65 -0.46
N GLU A 206 3.38 17.96 -0.31
CA GLU A 206 3.61 18.73 0.91
C GLU A 206 2.73 18.24 2.07
N ASP A 207 1.42 18.12 1.84
CA ASP A 207 0.49 17.61 2.85
C ASP A 207 0.82 16.17 3.22
N ALA A 208 1.26 15.35 2.26
CA ALA A 208 1.66 13.98 2.53
C ALA A 208 2.92 13.92 3.41
N MET A 209 3.91 14.77 3.14
CA MET A 209 5.16 14.83 3.91
C MET A 209 4.95 15.27 5.36
N SER A 210 4.01 16.18 5.64
CA SER A 210 3.74 16.64 7.01
C SER A 210 3.27 15.53 7.97
N TYR A 211 2.81 14.38 7.44
CA TYR A 211 2.49 13.21 8.26
C TYR A 211 3.71 12.37 8.65
N LEU A 212 4.85 12.54 7.99
CA LEU A 212 6.09 11.80 8.30
C LEU A 212 6.90 12.47 9.40
N ASP A 213 6.77 13.79 9.53
CA ASP A 213 7.38 14.58 10.59
C ASP A 213 6.55 14.40 11.88
N GLY A 214 6.75 13.30 12.60
CA GLY A 214 6.13 13.11 13.92
C GLY A 214 6.72 14.08 14.95
N GLU A 215 5.87 14.82 15.65
CA GLU A 215 6.22 15.53 16.90
C GLU A 215 6.47 14.56 18.06
#